data_AF-A0A1W9QJH6-F1
#
_entry.id   AF-A0A1W9QJH6-F1
#
_cell.length_a   1.000
_cell.length_b   1.000
_cell.length_c   1.000
_cell.angle_alpha   90.00
_cell.angle_beta   90.00
_cell.angle_gamma   90.00
#
_symmetry.space_group_name_H-M   'P 1'
#
loop_
_entity.id
_entity.type
_entity.pdbx_description
1 polymer ?
#
loop_
_entity_poly.entity_id
_entity_poly.type
_entity_poly.pdbx_seq_one_letter_code
_entity_poly.pdbx_strand_id
1 'polypeptide(L)'
;MKQKNKNWRNFNIYISANSANNGFSLIEILVAIGIVSVGIITIVSLFNANLRDEIRSKDKLTAIYLAQEAIEVVRWQRDTNWKDTTAGWDDELKDLLPNHDGITGLVNSDITQGWEIIKIVGAGNQYKKKVYYNKNDDYYAQSNTDLSSASGWQDTGFRRWITINRDCGDDCLTVTAYVSHPSFSPDIQVSARIYNWMP
;
A
#
# COMPACT_ATOMS: atom_id res chain seq x y z
N MET A 1 -102.58 -15.74 -20.40
CA MET A 1 -101.26 -16.07 -19.83
C MET A 1 -100.35 -14.84 -19.96
N LYS A 2 -99.80 -14.34 -18.85
CA LYS A 2 -99.01 -13.09 -18.78
C LYS A 2 -97.57 -13.32 -19.30
N GLN A 3 -97.14 -12.59 -20.32
CA GLN A 3 -95.71 -12.46 -20.65
C GLN A 3 -95.06 -11.43 -19.71
N LYS A 4 -93.98 -11.82 -19.03
CA LYS A 4 -93.13 -10.94 -18.24
C LYS A 4 -92.17 -10.20 -19.17
N ASN A 5 -92.34 -8.89 -19.35
CA ASN A 5 -91.32 -8.06 -20.00
C ASN A 5 -90.12 -7.91 -19.05
N LYS A 6 -89.00 -8.53 -19.44
CA LYS A 6 -87.71 -8.44 -18.76
C LYS A 6 -87.02 -7.15 -19.20
N ASN A 7 -87.11 -6.11 -18.38
CA ASN A 7 -86.41 -4.85 -18.60
C ASN A 7 -84.93 -5.00 -18.26
N TRP A 8 -84.09 -5.17 -19.28
CA TRP A 8 -82.65 -5.01 -19.14
C TRP A 8 -82.32 -3.52 -19.19
N ARG A 9 -81.97 -2.96 -18.03
CA ARG A 9 -81.44 -1.59 -17.97
C ARG A 9 -80.07 -1.59 -18.66
N ASN A 10 -79.95 -0.81 -19.73
CA ASN A 10 -78.68 -0.53 -20.39
C ASN A 10 -77.74 0.15 -19.41
N PHE A 11 -76.70 -0.55 -18.98
CA PHE A 11 -75.62 0.03 -18.17
C PHE A 11 -74.58 0.59 -19.15
N ASN A 12 -74.64 1.89 -19.43
CA ASN A 12 -73.57 2.56 -20.16
C ASN A 12 -72.42 2.81 -19.19
N ILE A 13 -71.34 2.03 -19.33
CA ILE A 13 -70.08 2.29 -18.64
C ILE A 13 -69.33 3.35 -19.47
N TYR A 14 -69.24 4.57 -18.95
CA TYR A 14 -68.37 5.60 -19.50
C TYR A 14 -66.95 5.38 -18.97
N ILE A 15 -66.11 4.72 -19.76
CA ILE A 15 -64.67 4.71 -19.47
C ILE A 15 -64.14 6.09 -19.87
N SER A 16 -63.94 6.97 -18.89
CA SER A 16 -63.16 8.19 -19.10
C SER A 16 -61.69 7.77 -19.22
N ALA A 17 -61.21 7.62 -20.45
CA ALA A 17 -59.78 7.58 -20.71
C ALA A 17 -59.22 8.98 -20.45
N ASN A 18 -58.84 9.26 -19.20
CA ASN A 18 -58.08 10.46 -18.90
C ASN A 18 -56.64 10.22 -19.37
N SER A 19 -56.42 10.32 -20.69
CA SER A 19 -55.08 10.30 -21.28
C SER A 19 -54.44 11.66 -21.04
N ALA A 20 -53.98 11.89 -19.81
CA ALA A 20 -53.09 13.00 -19.50
C ALA A 20 -51.71 12.72 -20.12
N ASN A 21 -51.60 12.89 -21.44
CA ASN A 21 -50.32 12.96 -22.13
C ASN A 21 -49.68 14.31 -21.82
N ASN A 22 -49.21 14.46 -20.58
CA ASN A 22 -48.51 15.66 -20.14
C ASN A 22 -47.06 15.56 -20.64
N GLY A 23 -46.72 16.34 -21.66
CA GLY A 23 -45.33 16.54 -22.08
C GLY A 23 -44.56 17.36 -21.03
N PHE A 24 -43.23 17.22 -21.02
CA PHE A 24 -42.37 18.01 -20.15
C PHE A 24 -42.44 19.49 -20.51
N SER A 25 -42.54 20.35 -19.50
CA SER A 25 -42.42 21.79 -19.71
C SER A 25 -40.96 22.19 -19.97
N LEU A 26 -40.73 23.27 -20.72
CA LEU A 26 -39.38 23.79 -20.96
C LEU A 26 -38.63 24.10 -19.66
N ILE A 27 -39.34 24.62 -18.64
CA ILE A 27 -38.74 24.90 -17.33
C ILE A 27 -38.32 23.62 -16.61
N GLU A 28 -39.07 22.53 -16.79
CA GLU A 28 -38.78 21.24 -16.17
C GLU A 28 -37.52 20.61 -16.75
N ILE A 29 -37.34 20.69 -18.08
CA ILE A 29 -36.12 20.26 -18.76
C ILE A 29 -34.91 21.09 -18.29
N LEU A 30 -35.07 22.42 -18.18
CA LEU A 30 -34.00 23.30 -17.68
C LEU A 30 -33.58 22.93 -16.25
N VAL A 31 -34.55 22.69 -15.37
CA VAL A 31 -34.30 22.26 -14.00
C VAL A 31 -33.65 20.87 -13.97
N ALA A 32 -34.14 19.92 -14.78
CA ALA A 32 -33.58 18.56 -14.85
C ALA A 32 -32.12 18.56 -15.32
N ILE A 33 -31.80 19.30 -16.39
CA ILE A 33 -30.42 19.48 -16.87
C ILE A 33 -29.58 20.14 -15.78
N GLY A 34 -30.10 21.13 -15.07
CA GLY A 34 -29.42 21.76 -13.94
C GLY A 34 -29.02 20.74 -12.86
N ILE A 35 -29.96 19.90 -12.43
CA ILE A 35 -29.73 18.86 -11.42
C ILE A 35 -28.70 17.83 -11.91
N VAL A 36 -28.86 17.34 -13.15
CA VAL A 36 -27.92 16.38 -13.76
C VAL A 36 -26.52 16.97 -13.87
N SER A 37 -26.40 18.24 -14.26
CA SER A 37 -25.09 18.90 -14.42
C SER A 37 -24.34 18.98 -13.09
N VAL A 38 -25.02 19.35 -12.01
CA VAL A 38 -24.44 19.33 -10.66
C VAL A 38 -24.04 17.90 -10.26
N GLY A 39 -24.89 16.91 -10.55
CA GLY A 39 -24.59 15.50 -10.29
C GLY A 39 -23.36 14.97 -11.03
N ILE A 40 -23.11 15.41 -12.26
CA ILE A 40 -21.90 15.03 -13.01
C ILE A 40 -20.65 15.61 -12.35
N ILE A 41 -20.68 16.87 -11.93
CA ILE A 41 -19.54 17.52 -11.26
C ILE A 41 -19.17 16.78 -9.98
N THR A 42 -20.15 16.39 -9.16
CA THR A 42 -19.89 15.66 -7.91
C THR A 42 -19.27 14.29 -8.17
N ILE A 43 -19.76 13.54 -9.17
CA ILE A 43 -19.20 12.24 -9.55
C ILE A 43 -17.75 12.38 -10.01
N VAL A 44 -17.44 13.38 -10.85
CA VAL A 44 -16.07 13.62 -11.33
C VAL A 44 -15.12 13.99 -10.19
N SER A 45 -15.56 14.83 -9.25
CA SER A 45 -14.78 15.15 -8.05
C SER A 45 -14.49 13.91 -7.20
N LEU A 46 -15.48 13.05 -7.00
CA LEU A 46 -15.32 11.79 -6.26
C LEU A 46 -14.37 10.83 -6.98
N PHE A 47 -14.50 10.71 -8.29
CA PHE A 47 -13.61 9.87 -9.10
C PHE A 47 -12.15 10.31 -9.00
N ASN A 48 -11.89 11.62 -9.07
CA ASN A 48 -10.54 12.16 -8.89
C ASN A 48 -9.98 11.91 -7.48
N ALA A 49 -10.83 11.92 -6.44
CA ALA A 49 -10.41 11.55 -5.10
C ALA A 49 -10.04 10.06 -5.02
N ASN A 50 -10.86 9.17 -5.60
CA ASN A 50 -10.58 7.74 -5.64
C ASN A 50 -9.27 7.41 -6.36
N LEU A 51 -8.95 8.08 -7.47
CA LEU A 51 -7.67 7.88 -8.17
C LEU A 51 -6.46 8.21 -7.28
N ARG A 52 -6.55 9.27 -6.47
CA ARG A 52 -5.48 9.66 -5.52
C ARG A 52 -5.34 8.64 -4.40
N ASP A 53 -6.46 8.13 -3.89
CA ASP A 53 -6.46 7.10 -2.86
C ASP A 53 -5.95 5.75 -3.39
N GLU A 54 -6.21 5.41 -4.65
CA GLU A 54 -5.66 4.23 -5.31
C GLU A 54 -4.13 4.30 -5.37
N ILE A 55 -3.56 5.44 -5.80
CA ILE A 55 -2.11 5.64 -5.83
C ILE A 55 -1.53 5.48 -4.42
N ARG A 56 -2.13 6.11 -3.41
CA ARG A 56 -1.69 5.95 -2.01
C ARG A 56 -1.77 4.49 -1.55
N SER A 57 -2.81 3.77 -1.93
CA SER A 57 -2.97 2.35 -1.57
C SER A 57 -1.90 1.48 -2.23
N LYS A 58 -1.56 1.74 -3.49
CA LYS A 58 -0.46 1.07 -4.20
C LYS A 58 0.87 1.33 -3.50
N ASP A 59 1.18 2.58 -3.17
CA ASP A 59 2.42 2.94 -2.47
C ASP A 59 2.52 2.25 -1.11
N LYS A 60 1.42 2.16 -0.35
CA LYS A 60 1.36 1.45 0.93
C LYS A 60 1.63 -0.05 0.77
N LEU A 61 1.06 -0.69 -0.24
CA LEU A 61 1.31 -2.10 -0.53
C LEU A 61 2.78 -2.33 -0.88
N THR A 62 3.34 -1.52 -1.77
CA THR A 62 4.78 -1.57 -2.10
C THR A 62 5.64 -1.41 -0.85
N ALA A 63 5.32 -0.44 0.01
CA ALA A 63 6.03 -0.23 1.27
C ALA A 63 5.96 -1.43 2.23
N ILE A 64 4.81 -2.12 2.31
CA ILE A 64 4.68 -3.35 3.11
C ILE A 64 5.59 -4.45 2.55
N TYR A 65 5.60 -4.66 1.23
CA TYR A 65 6.47 -5.66 0.61
C TYR A 65 7.95 -5.34 0.79
N LEU A 66 8.35 -4.08 0.64
CA LEU A 66 9.71 -3.63 0.93
C LEU A 66 10.09 -3.86 2.39
N ALA A 67 9.17 -3.63 3.33
CA ALA A 67 9.42 -3.89 4.75
C ALA A 67 9.58 -5.40 5.04
N GLN A 68 8.75 -6.24 4.42
CA GLN A 68 8.86 -7.70 4.53
C GLN A 68 10.18 -8.22 3.98
N GLU A 69 10.59 -7.77 2.79
CA GLU A 69 11.88 -8.12 2.19
C GLU A 69 13.06 -7.79 3.13
N ALA A 70 13.04 -6.63 3.79
CA ALA A 70 14.09 -6.28 4.73
C ALA A 70 14.18 -7.23 5.92
N ILE A 71 13.06 -7.77 6.41
CA ILE A 71 13.05 -8.81 7.44
C ILE A 71 13.62 -10.12 6.90
N GLU A 72 13.30 -10.49 5.65
CA GLU A 72 13.88 -11.67 5.00
C GLU A 72 15.40 -11.59 4.87
N VAL A 73 15.96 -10.39 4.61
CA VAL A 73 17.41 -10.19 4.59
C VAL A 73 18.03 -10.51 5.95
N VAL A 74 17.39 -10.12 7.06
CA VAL A 74 17.88 -10.47 8.41
C VAL A 74 17.76 -11.97 8.68
N ARG A 75 16.69 -12.62 8.20
CA ARG A 75 16.56 -14.09 8.27
C ARG A 75 17.63 -14.80 7.47
N TRP A 76 17.94 -14.31 6.27
CA TRP A 76 19.01 -14.84 5.44
C TRP A 76 20.38 -14.70 6.12
N GLN A 77 20.65 -13.59 6.79
CA GLN A 77 21.88 -13.42 7.56
C GLN A 77 21.98 -14.47 8.67
N ARG A 78 20.94 -14.60 9.52
CA ARG A 78 20.90 -15.67 10.54
C ARG A 78 21.13 -17.06 9.95
N ASP A 79 20.42 -17.39 8.88
CA ASP A 79 20.50 -18.72 8.27
C ASP A 79 21.89 -18.98 7.66
N THR A 80 22.59 -17.91 7.26
CA THR A 80 23.99 -17.97 6.83
C THR A 80 24.90 -18.26 8.02
N ASN A 81 24.67 -17.60 9.16
CA ASN A 81 25.43 -17.82 10.40
C ASN A 81 25.33 -19.28 10.88
N TRP A 82 24.15 -19.91 10.78
CA TRP A 82 23.99 -21.33 11.13
C TRP A 82 24.79 -22.30 10.27
N LYS A 83 25.20 -21.89 9.06
CA LYS A 83 26.05 -22.74 8.21
C LYS A 83 27.51 -22.66 8.65
N ASP A 84 27.90 -21.66 9.42
CA ASP A 84 29.24 -21.52 9.96
C ASP A 84 29.32 -22.21 11.33
N THR A 85 30.13 -23.27 11.41
CA THR A 85 30.33 -24.04 12.65
C THR A 85 31.08 -23.28 13.74
N THR A 86 31.61 -22.10 13.43
CA THR A 86 32.38 -21.26 14.35
C THR A 86 31.64 -20.00 14.81
N ALA A 87 30.51 -19.67 14.18
CA ALA A 87 29.70 -18.50 14.51
C ALA A 87 28.48 -18.87 15.35
N GLY A 88 28.11 -17.98 16.27
CA GLY A 88 26.78 -17.94 16.85
C GLY A 88 25.72 -17.52 15.82
N TRP A 89 24.49 -18.00 15.97
CA TRP A 89 23.36 -17.73 15.06
C TRP A 89 23.10 -16.24 14.77
N ASP A 90 23.57 -15.36 15.65
CA ASP A 90 23.35 -13.93 15.69
C ASP A 90 24.64 -13.11 15.61
N ASP A 91 25.81 -13.70 15.39
CA ASP A 91 27.11 -13.02 15.46
C ASP A 91 27.18 -11.73 14.62
N GLU A 92 26.84 -11.80 13.33
CA GLU A 92 26.79 -10.68 12.38
C GLU A 92 25.65 -9.71 12.66
N LEU A 93 24.69 -10.10 13.50
CA LEU A 93 23.56 -9.26 13.91
C LEU A 93 23.82 -8.54 15.25
N LYS A 94 24.77 -9.01 16.07
CA LYS A 94 25.09 -8.43 17.39
C LYS A 94 25.54 -6.98 17.30
N ASP A 95 26.34 -6.66 16.29
CA ASP A 95 26.86 -5.30 16.10
C ASP A 95 25.78 -4.29 15.70
N LEU A 96 24.60 -4.79 15.28
CA LEU A 96 23.43 -4.03 14.83
C LEU A 96 22.38 -3.82 15.94
N LEU A 97 22.60 -4.39 17.13
CA LEU A 97 21.71 -4.27 18.29
C LEU A 97 21.69 -2.85 18.87
N PRO A 98 20.62 -2.45 19.59
CA PRO A 98 20.23 -1.05 19.78
C PRO A 98 21.11 -0.25 20.76
N ASN A 99 22.22 -0.81 21.25
CA ASN A 99 23.11 -0.17 22.22
C ASN A 99 24.00 0.96 21.64
N HIS A 100 23.74 1.40 20.40
CA HIS A 100 24.49 2.47 19.76
C HIS A 100 23.63 3.30 18.79
N ASP A 101 22.80 4.25 19.26
CA ASP A 101 22.21 5.42 18.54
C ASP A 101 21.85 5.28 17.03
N GLY A 102 21.63 4.07 16.53
CA GLY A 102 21.93 3.75 15.14
C GLY A 102 20.91 2.77 14.63
N ILE A 103 19.91 3.33 13.97
CA ILE A 103 19.02 2.56 13.11
C ILE A 103 19.86 1.97 11.97
N THR A 104 19.68 0.69 11.70
CA THR A 104 20.45 -0.05 10.71
C THR A 104 19.92 0.22 9.30
N GLY A 105 20.81 0.56 8.37
CA GLY A 105 20.48 0.65 6.96
C GLY A 105 20.66 -0.71 6.30
N LEU A 106 19.76 -1.09 5.41
CA LEU A 106 20.02 -2.17 4.46
C LEU A 106 20.63 -1.58 3.20
N VAL A 107 21.60 -2.24 2.60
CA VAL A 107 22.16 -1.77 1.34
C VAL A 107 22.47 -2.97 0.48
N ASN A 108 22.17 -2.86 -0.81
CA ASN A 108 22.72 -3.73 -1.83
C ASN A 108 23.95 -2.99 -2.36
N SER A 109 25.09 -3.17 -1.67
CA SER A 109 26.26 -2.29 -1.78
C SER A 109 27.02 -2.45 -3.09
N ASP A 110 26.82 -3.56 -3.80
CA ASP A 110 27.17 -3.75 -5.20
C ASP A 110 26.36 -4.94 -5.73
N ILE A 111 25.82 -4.83 -6.95
CA ILE A 111 24.99 -5.87 -7.62
C ILE A 111 25.71 -7.24 -7.69
N THR A 112 27.02 -7.25 -7.46
CA THR A 112 27.90 -8.43 -7.41
C THR A 112 28.13 -9.05 -6.03
N GLN A 113 27.75 -8.41 -4.91
CA GLN A 113 28.03 -8.90 -3.54
C GLN A 113 26.78 -9.25 -2.71
N GLY A 114 25.58 -9.02 -3.21
CA GLY A 114 24.33 -9.42 -2.53
C GLY A 114 23.84 -8.38 -1.51
N TRP A 115 23.06 -8.85 -0.53
CA TRP A 115 22.51 -7.98 0.52
C TRP A 115 23.54 -7.77 1.63
N GLU A 116 23.78 -6.50 1.98
CA GLU A 116 24.60 -6.12 3.13
C GLU A 116 23.71 -5.39 4.16
N ILE A 117 23.83 -5.79 5.43
CA ILE A 117 23.19 -5.10 6.53
C ILE A 117 24.23 -4.19 7.19
N ILE A 118 24.09 -2.88 7.00
CA ILE A 118 25.12 -1.92 7.38
C ILE A 118 24.71 -1.18 8.64
N LYS A 119 25.57 -1.23 9.65
CA LYS A 119 25.49 -0.33 10.80
C LYS A 119 25.83 1.09 10.35
N ILE A 120 24.90 2.02 10.50
CA ILE A 120 25.16 3.43 10.21
C ILE A 120 25.21 4.16 11.54
N VAL A 121 26.43 4.52 11.94
CA VAL A 121 26.71 5.24 13.18
C VAL A 121 26.93 6.72 12.83
N GLY A 122 26.13 7.61 13.42
CA GLY A 122 26.29 9.05 13.24
C GLY A 122 25.01 9.86 13.49
N ALA A 123 25.16 11.16 13.74
CA ALA A 123 24.04 12.09 13.88
C ALA A 123 23.33 12.33 12.53
N GLY A 124 21.99 12.18 12.49
CA GLY A 124 21.15 12.49 11.33
C GLY A 124 20.41 11.29 10.72
N ASN A 125 19.53 11.55 9.74
CA ASN A 125 18.69 10.53 9.09
C ASN A 125 19.44 9.68 8.04
N GLN A 126 20.74 9.43 8.22
CA GLN A 126 21.58 8.72 7.24
C GLN A 126 21.22 7.24 7.08
N TYR A 127 20.57 6.67 8.11
CA TYR A 127 20.02 5.32 8.10
C TYR A 127 18.80 5.16 7.18
N LYS A 128 18.10 6.25 6.85
CA LYS A 128 16.95 6.24 5.92
C LYS A 128 17.43 6.22 4.47
N LYS A 129 17.96 5.09 4.02
CA LYS A 129 18.46 4.95 2.65
C LYS A 129 17.32 4.94 1.66
N LYS A 130 17.61 5.49 0.48
CA LYS A 130 16.69 5.53 -0.65
C LYS A 130 16.56 4.15 -1.26
N VAL A 131 15.33 3.83 -1.67
CA VAL A 131 15.05 2.67 -2.52
C VAL A 131 14.90 3.17 -3.96
N TYR A 132 15.57 2.49 -4.87
CA TYR A 132 15.53 2.74 -6.29
C TYR A 132 14.83 1.58 -6.99
N TYR A 133 14.18 1.87 -8.10
CA TYR A 133 13.56 0.87 -8.96
C TYR A 133 14.38 0.74 -10.24
N ASN A 134 14.78 -0.48 -10.59
CA ASN A 134 15.46 -0.79 -11.83
C ASN A 134 14.43 -1.19 -12.88
N LYS A 135 14.25 -0.35 -13.90
CA LYS A 135 13.27 -0.56 -14.98
C LYS A 135 13.66 -1.67 -15.98
N ASN A 136 14.94 -2.05 -16.01
CA ASN A 136 15.43 -3.06 -16.96
C ASN A 136 15.16 -4.48 -16.44
N ASP A 137 15.28 -4.66 -15.13
CA ASP A 137 15.25 -5.96 -14.46
C ASP A 137 14.03 -6.13 -13.52
N ASP A 138 13.18 -5.11 -13.41
CA ASP A 138 11.92 -5.10 -12.62
C ASP A 138 12.12 -5.45 -11.14
N TYR A 139 13.06 -4.79 -10.46
CA TYR A 139 13.27 -4.96 -9.03
C TYR A 139 13.60 -3.66 -8.30
N TYR A 140 13.38 -3.69 -6.98
CA TYR A 140 13.74 -2.61 -6.07
C TYR A 140 15.08 -2.91 -5.41
N ALA A 141 15.93 -1.89 -5.27
CA ALA A 141 17.17 -2.00 -4.52
C ALA A 141 17.43 -0.78 -3.66
N GLN A 142 18.05 -1.02 -2.52
CA GLN A 142 18.47 0.03 -1.61
C GLN A 142 19.95 0.29 -1.82
N SER A 143 20.34 1.53 -2.10
CA SER A 143 21.74 1.87 -2.38
C SER A 143 22.29 2.90 -1.38
N ASN A 144 23.60 2.80 -1.14
CA ASN A 144 24.36 3.79 -0.39
C ASN A 144 24.76 5.00 -1.23
N THR A 145 24.76 4.85 -2.55
CA THR A 145 25.08 5.88 -3.51
C THR A 145 23.82 6.34 -4.23
N ASP A 146 23.84 7.55 -4.79
CA ASP A 146 22.70 8.02 -5.56
C ASP A 146 22.67 7.35 -6.94
N LEU A 147 21.70 6.45 -7.14
CA LEU A 147 21.51 5.76 -8.42
C LEU A 147 20.60 6.52 -9.40
N SER A 148 20.08 7.70 -9.04
CA SER A 148 19.14 8.46 -9.89
C SER A 148 19.69 8.84 -11.27
N SER A 149 21.02 8.90 -11.41
CA SER A 149 21.70 9.19 -12.68
C SER A 149 22.22 7.93 -13.39
N ALA A 150 22.09 6.76 -12.78
CA ALA A 150 22.55 5.50 -13.36
C ALA A 150 21.54 4.95 -14.37
N SER A 151 22.03 4.34 -15.46
CA SER A 151 21.16 3.74 -16.47
C SER A 151 20.30 2.62 -15.86
N GLY A 152 18.99 2.64 -16.14
CA GLY A 152 18.04 1.66 -15.60
C GLY A 152 17.38 2.06 -14.29
N TRP A 153 18.00 2.93 -13.50
CA TRP A 153 17.56 3.23 -12.14
C TRP A 153 16.70 4.48 -12.03
N GLN A 154 15.69 4.42 -11.17
CA GLN A 154 14.78 5.52 -10.89
C GLN A 154 14.60 5.69 -9.37
N ASP A 155 14.66 6.93 -8.89
CA ASP A 155 14.33 7.24 -7.49
C ASP A 155 12.82 7.02 -7.28
N THR A 156 12.47 6.20 -6.31
CA THR A 156 11.08 5.85 -6.01
C THR A 156 10.45 6.77 -4.98
N GLY A 157 11.25 7.58 -4.28
CA GLY A 157 10.81 8.35 -3.12
C GLY A 157 10.69 7.52 -1.82
N PHE A 158 10.75 6.18 -1.90
CA PHE A 158 10.75 5.33 -0.71
C PHE A 158 12.08 5.42 0.02
N ARG A 159 12.01 5.40 1.36
CA ARG A 159 13.19 5.18 2.21
C ARG A 159 12.89 4.09 3.20
N ARG A 160 13.87 3.21 3.43
CA ARG A 160 13.69 2.02 4.26
C ARG A 160 14.85 1.85 5.26
N TRP A 161 14.53 1.35 6.44
CA TRP A 161 15.51 1.00 7.46
C TRP A 161 14.99 -0.11 8.38
N ILE A 162 15.88 -0.73 9.15
CA ILE A 162 15.50 -1.73 10.15
C ILE A 162 16.06 -1.39 11.53
N THR A 163 15.42 -1.94 12.54
CA THR A 163 15.89 -1.98 13.92
C THR A 163 15.83 -3.42 14.39
N ILE A 164 16.91 -3.88 15.01
CA ILE A 164 17.02 -5.22 15.57
C ILE A 164 17.17 -5.05 17.08
N ASN A 165 16.28 -5.66 17.86
CA ASN A 165 16.27 -5.60 19.32
C ASN A 165 16.35 -7.01 19.90
N ARG A 166 17.04 -7.16 21.05
CA ARG A 166 16.98 -8.39 21.87
C ARG A 166 16.06 -8.16 23.06
N ASP A 167 14.77 -8.03 22.79
CA ASP A 167 13.72 -7.77 23.78
C ASP A 167 12.76 -8.98 23.99
N CYS A 168 13.03 -10.11 23.31
CA CYS A 168 12.17 -11.30 23.31
C CYS A 168 12.84 -12.57 23.88
N GLY A 169 14.00 -12.44 24.52
CA GLY A 169 14.76 -13.53 25.15
C GLY A 169 16.16 -13.71 24.53
N ASP A 170 16.98 -14.57 25.12
CA ASP A 170 18.37 -14.78 24.69
C ASP A 170 18.46 -15.42 23.30
N ASP A 171 17.51 -16.27 22.96
CA ASP A 171 17.38 -16.98 21.68
C ASP A 171 16.43 -16.27 20.69
N CYS A 172 16.21 -14.97 20.85
CA CYS A 172 15.24 -14.23 20.03
C CYS A 172 15.67 -12.78 19.74
N LEU A 173 15.47 -12.39 18.48
CA LEU A 173 15.59 -11.02 18.01
C LEU A 173 14.25 -10.50 17.48
N THR A 174 13.83 -9.33 17.94
CA THR A 174 12.73 -8.58 17.33
C THR A 174 13.30 -7.67 16.25
N VAL A 175 12.96 -7.97 14.99
CA VAL A 175 13.31 -7.15 13.84
C VAL A 175 12.11 -6.31 13.45
N THR A 176 12.32 -5.01 13.32
CA THR A 176 11.31 -4.08 12.85
C THR A 176 11.84 -3.34 11.63
N ALA A 177 11.16 -3.51 10.50
CA ALA A 177 11.39 -2.76 9.28
C ALA A 177 10.44 -1.57 9.18
N TYR A 178 10.97 -0.46 8.70
CA TYR A 178 10.24 0.78 8.49
C TYR A 178 10.40 1.26 7.06
N VAL A 179 9.33 1.75 6.46
CA VAL A 179 9.33 2.34 5.13
C VAL A 179 8.57 3.66 5.13
N SER A 180 9.24 4.74 4.74
CA SER A 180 8.66 6.08 4.60
C SER A 180 8.46 6.44 3.13
N HIS A 181 7.35 7.10 2.82
CA HIS A 181 7.05 7.66 1.50
C HIS A 181 6.21 8.93 1.63
N PRO A 182 6.38 9.97 0.77
CA PRO A 182 5.58 11.20 0.85
C PRO A 182 4.07 11.01 0.69
N SER A 183 3.61 9.95 -0.01
CA SER A 183 2.19 9.72 -0.27
C SER A 183 1.37 9.32 0.97
N PHE A 184 2.02 8.87 2.05
CA PHE A 184 1.34 8.41 3.25
C PHE A 184 2.08 8.82 4.53
N SER A 185 1.31 8.93 5.61
CA SER A 185 1.81 9.11 6.97
C SER A 185 0.80 8.44 7.93
N PRO A 186 1.23 7.78 9.02
CA PRO A 186 2.62 7.55 9.43
C PRO A 186 3.38 6.58 8.52
N ASP A 187 4.68 6.42 8.77
CA ASP A 187 5.53 5.43 8.10
C ASP A 187 5.00 4.00 8.29
N ILE A 188 5.17 3.15 7.29
CA ILE A 188 4.78 1.73 7.39
C ILE A 188 5.81 1.00 8.25
N GLN A 189 5.32 0.23 9.21
CA GLN A 189 6.12 -0.58 10.11
C GLN A 189 5.68 -2.04 10.01
N VAL A 190 6.65 -2.94 9.82
CA VAL A 190 6.44 -4.39 9.87
C VAL A 190 7.43 -4.95 10.86
N SER A 191 6.96 -5.79 11.78
CA SER A 191 7.81 -6.43 12.79
C SER A 191 7.70 -7.94 12.71
N ALA A 192 8.81 -8.61 12.95
CA ALA A 192 8.88 -10.06 13.07
C ALA A 192 9.85 -10.46 14.19
N ARG A 193 9.58 -11.61 14.79
CA ARG A 193 10.52 -12.27 15.70
C ARG A 193 11.32 -13.31 14.91
N ILE A 194 12.63 -13.28 15.12
CA ILE A 194 13.60 -14.18 14.54
C ILE A 194 14.23 -14.96 15.70
N TYR A 195 13.97 -16.26 15.74
CA TYR A 195 14.45 -17.14 16.81
C TYR A 195 15.72 -17.88 16.41
N ASN A 196 16.50 -18.24 17.42
CA ASN A 196 17.44 -19.34 17.39
C ASN A 196 16.67 -20.66 17.46
N TRP A 197 16.47 -21.36 16.35
CA TRP A 197 15.71 -22.62 16.33
C TRP A 197 16.53 -23.84 15.92
N MET A 198 17.81 -23.66 15.60
CA MET A 198 18.81 -24.73 15.49
C MET A 198 19.90 -24.47 16.55
N PRO A 199 19.83 -25.13 17.72
CA PRO A 199 20.86 -25.04 18.74
C PRO A 199 22.13 -25.82 18.38
#